data_AF-A0A1Y3MYI5-F1
#
_entry.id   AF-A0A1Y3MYI5-F1
#
_cell.length_a   1.000
_cell.length_b   1.000
_cell.length_c   1.000
_cell.angle_alpha   90.00
_cell.angle_beta   90.00
_cell.angle_gamma   90.00
#
_symmetry.space_group_name_H-M   'P 1'
#
loop_
_entity.id
_entity.type
_entity.pdbx_description
1 polymer ?
#
loop_
_entity_poly.entity_id
_entity_poly.type
_entity_poly.pdbx_seq_one_letter_code
_entity_poly.pdbx_strand_id
1 'polypeptide(L)'
;MFTDENKCLKIKIKSSNFDNNRGLFYIANASLILEDCTFTNIQKDSSNIKSVLFYSNAKSRFEHLVIKDSKFIDIDVMGEYPLIDAKGIKLEFENTNFINCHSDYGYLFSIGNNIRIDKEVIISNSKFSSIYI
;
A
#
# COMPACT_ATOMS: atom_id res chain seq x y z
N MET A 1 14.57 -16.64 13.65
CA MET A 1 13.34 -15.93 14.08
C MET A 1 13.74 -14.49 14.33
N PHE A 2 13.44 -13.57 13.40
CA PHE A 2 13.82 -12.16 13.51
C PHE A 2 12.80 -11.48 14.42
N THR A 3 13.15 -11.22 15.67
CA THR A 3 12.25 -10.66 16.71
C THR A 3 12.42 -9.16 16.91
N ASP A 4 13.00 -8.47 15.93
CA ASP A 4 13.41 -7.07 16.04
C ASP A 4 13.13 -6.40 14.69
N GLU A 5 12.40 -5.28 14.70
CA GLU A 5 12.12 -4.45 13.52
C GLU A 5 13.41 -4.00 12.81
N ASN A 6 14.55 -3.99 13.51
CA ASN A 6 15.85 -3.72 12.91
C ASN A 6 16.46 -4.90 12.14
N LYS A 7 15.82 -6.08 12.16
CA LYS A 7 16.32 -7.30 11.52
C LYS A 7 15.50 -7.77 10.31
N CYS A 8 14.45 -7.05 9.93
CA CYS A 8 13.74 -7.31 8.68
C CYS A 8 14.36 -6.54 7.51
N LEU A 9 14.20 -7.06 6.29
CA LEU A 9 14.67 -6.41 5.07
C LEU A 9 14.00 -5.03 4.95
N LYS A 10 14.80 -3.98 4.77
CA LYS A 10 14.31 -2.60 4.56
C LYS A 10 14.51 -2.23 3.10
N ILE A 11 13.42 -1.98 2.39
CA ILE A 11 13.40 -1.57 0.99
C ILE A 11 12.95 -0.12 0.95
N LYS A 12 13.77 0.75 0.36
CA LYS A 12 13.43 2.15 0.13
C LYS A 12 13.48 2.45 -1.35
N ILE A 13 12.38 2.99 -1.87
CA ILE A 13 12.24 3.46 -3.24
C ILE A 13 11.95 4.96 -3.16
N LYS A 14 12.70 5.75 -3.90
CA LYS A 14 12.65 7.21 -3.84
C LYS A 14 12.57 7.83 -5.24
N SER A 15 11.82 8.92 -5.39
CA SER A 15 11.80 9.76 -6.60
C SER A 15 11.57 8.93 -7.87
N SER A 16 10.57 8.04 -7.80
CA SER A 16 10.30 7.03 -8.82
C SER A 16 8.88 7.17 -9.38
N ASN A 17 8.73 6.83 -10.66
CA ASN A 17 7.44 6.84 -11.34
C ASN A 17 7.02 5.42 -11.72
N PHE A 18 5.80 5.05 -11.39
CA PHE A 18 5.18 3.77 -11.72
C PHE A 18 3.94 4.05 -12.57
N ASP A 19 4.07 3.82 -13.87
CA ASP A 19 3.01 4.08 -14.83
C ASP A 19 2.62 2.78 -15.55
N ASN A 20 1.32 2.49 -15.54
CA ASN A 20 0.73 1.31 -16.17
C ASN A 20 1.39 -0.01 -15.74
N ASN A 21 1.84 -0.07 -14.49
CA ASN A 21 2.38 -1.28 -13.90
C ASN A 21 1.26 -2.18 -13.35
N ARG A 22 1.49 -3.50 -13.42
CA ARG A 22 0.60 -4.48 -12.81
C ARG A 22 1.30 -5.20 -11.68
N GLY A 23 0.67 -5.24 -10.49
CA GLY A 23 1.17 -5.96 -9.31
C GLY A 23 2.59 -5.54 -8.90
N LEU A 24 2.71 -4.50 -8.06
CA LEU A 24 4.02 -3.90 -7.79
C LEU A 24 4.79 -4.56 -6.65
N PHE A 25 4.18 -4.66 -5.47
CA PHE A 25 4.92 -5.07 -4.27
C PHE A 25 4.18 -6.17 -3.50
N TYR A 26 4.85 -7.32 -3.38
CA TYR A 26 4.56 -8.30 -2.35
C TYR A 26 5.75 -8.35 -1.40
N ILE A 27 5.52 -8.02 -0.14
CA ILE A 27 6.55 -8.12 0.88
C ILE A 27 6.09 -9.04 2.00
N ALA A 28 7.03 -9.77 2.58
CA ALA A 28 6.78 -10.63 3.74
C ALA A 28 7.92 -10.44 4.74
N ASN A 29 7.60 -10.08 5.98
CA ASN A 29 8.56 -9.74 7.03
C ASN A 29 9.61 -8.69 6.59
N ALA A 30 9.16 -7.62 5.94
CA ALA A 30 10.02 -6.56 5.43
C ALA A 30 9.35 -5.18 5.60
N SER A 31 10.14 -4.13 5.61
CA SER A 31 9.66 -2.75 5.55
C SER A 31 9.82 -2.23 4.12
N LEU A 32 8.74 -1.67 3.57
CA LEU A 32 8.74 -0.97 2.28
C LEU A 32 8.46 0.50 2.52
N ILE A 33 9.37 1.36 2.06
CA ILE A 33 9.29 2.80 2.14
C ILE A 33 9.24 3.35 0.72
N LEU A 34 8.13 4.00 0.38
CA LEU A 34 7.89 4.69 -0.89
C LEU A 34 7.93 6.20 -0.61
N GLU A 35 8.94 6.91 -1.11
CA GLU A 35 9.14 8.35 -0.85
C GLU A 35 9.19 9.12 -2.17
N ASP A 36 8.45 10.23 -2.27
CA ASP A 36 8.45 11.06 -3.48
C ASP A 36 8.16 10.23 -4.75
N CYS A 37 7.19 9.32 -4.66
CA CYS A 37 6.83 8.43 -5.76
C CYS A 37 5.52 8.87 -6.42
N THR A 38 5.39 8.63 -7.72
CA THR A 38 4.13 8.83 -8.45
C THR A 38 3.63 7.50 -9.00
N PHE A 39 2.35 7.24 -8.82
CA PHE A 39 1.66 6.03 -9.28
C PHE A 39 0.47 6.42 -10.16
N THR A 40 0.44 5.91 -11.39
CA THR A 40 -0.61 6.15 -12.38
C THR A 40 -1.04 4.84 -13.03
N ASN A 41 -2.34 4.69 -13.28
CA ASN A 41 -2.89 3.57 -14.05
C ASN A 41 -2.47 2.17 -13.55
N ILE A 42 -2.19 2.02 -12.25
CA ILE A 42 -1.73 0.72 -11.72
C ILE A 42 -2.88 -0.27 -11.60
N GLN A 43 -2.62 -1.52 -11.96
CA GLN A 43 -3.62 -2.57 -12.01
C GLN A 43 -3.13 -3.85 -11.32
N LYS A 44 -4.06 -4.78 -11.11
CA LYS A 44 -3.72 -6.11 -10.61
C LYS A 44 -3.05 -6.93 -11.73
N ASP A 45 -2.01 -7.70 -11.37
CA ASP A 45 -1.28 -8.54 -12.33
C ASP A 45 -1.98 -9.88 -12.61
N SER A 46 -2.36 -10.64 -11.58
CA SER A 46 -2.96 -11.96 -11.75
C SER A 46 -3.92 -12.32 -10.62
N SER A 47 -4.87 -13.23 -10.85
CA SER A 47 -5.95 -13.60 -9.92
C SER A 47 -5.49 -13.95 -8.51
N ASN A 48 -4.26 -14.47 -8.36
CA ASN A 48 -3.71 -14.97 -7.09
C ASN A 48 -3.19 -13.86 -6.15
N ILE A 49 -3.14 -12.61 -6.61
CA ILE A 49 -2.69 -11.45 -5.83
C ILE A 49 -3.88 -10.82 -5.10
N LYS A 50 -3.68 -10.32 -3.88
CA LYS A 50 -4.77 -9.80 -3.03
C LYS A 50 -5.05 -8.30 -3.16
N SER A 51 -4.23 -7.58 -3.91
CA SER A 51 -4.37 -6.13 -4.15
C SER A 51 -3.58 -5.69 -5.37
N VAL A 52 -3.67 -4.40 -5.71
CA VAL A 52 -2.97 -3.80 -6.86
C VAL A 52 -1.53 -3.38 -6.53
N LEU A 53 -1.35 -2.59 -5.46
CA LEU A 53 -0.06 -2.01 -5.09
C LEU A 53 0.68 -2.88 -4.10
N PHE A 54 -0.01 -3.26 -3.02
CA PHE A 54 0.61 -3.86 -1.85
C PHE A 54 -0.36 -4.81 -1.14
N TYR A 55 0.08 -6.03 -0.83
CA TYR A 55 -0.64 -6.88 0.12
C TYR A 55 0.32 -7.54 1.12
N SER A 56 -0.16 -7.71 2.35
CA SER A 56 0.55 -8.44 3.39
C SER A 56 0.02 -9.86 3.58
N ASN A 57 0.84 -10.72 4.16
CA ASN A 57 0.40 -12.05 4.60
C ASN A 57 0.05 -11.99 6.09
N ALA A 58 -1.16 -12.42 6.47
CA ALA A 58 -1.59 -12.50 7.86
C ALA A 58 -0.65 -13.34 8.77
N LYS A 59 0.20 -14.19 8.22
CA LYS A 59 1.19 -14.95 9.01
C LYS A 59 2.47 -14.16 9.30
N SER A 60 2.72 -13.08 8.57
CA SER A 60 3.89 -12.25 8.75
C SER A 60 3.67 -11.25 9.89
N ARG A 61 4.80 -10.84 10.48
CA ARG A 61 4.85 -10.21 11.80
C ARG A 61 5.50 -8.83 11.78
N PHE A 62 6.26 -8.52 10.74
CA PHE A 62 7.11 -7.34 10.73
C PHE A 62 6.97 -6.57 9.43
N GLU A 63 5.83 -6.68 8.75
CA GLU A 63 5.57 -5.79 7.63
C GLU A 63 5.30 -4.38 8.12
N HIS A 64 5.97 -3.44 7.47
CA HIS A 64 5.73 -2.03 7.64
C HIS A 64 5.68 -1.39 6.26
N LEU A 65 4.54 -0.80 5.90
CA LEU A 65 4.40 0.00 4.70
C LEU A 65 4.40 1.48 5.09
N VAL A 66 5.35 2.22 4.52
CA VAL A 66 5.47 3.68 4.67
C VAL A 66 5.35 4.31 3.29
N ILE A 67 4.46 5.28 3.14
CA ILE A 67 4.31 6.08 1.92
C ILE A 67 4.37 7.55 2.29
N LYS A 68 5.35 8.27 1.75
CA LYS A 68 5.61 9.68 2.06
C LYS A 68 5.76 10.53 0.81
N ASP A 69 5.25 11.75 0.87
CA ASP A 69 5.43 12.76 -0.18
C ASP A 69 5.03 12.26 -1.58
N SER A 70 4.10 11.31 -1.65
CA SER A 70 3.81 10.55 -2.87
C SER A 70 2.45 10.91 -3.45
N LYS A 71 2.23 10.53 -4.71
CA LYS A 71 0.99 10.81 -5.45
C LYS A 71 0.47 9.55 -6.11
N PHE A 72 -0.82 9.30 -5.91
CA PHE A 72 -1.62 8.30 -6.60
C PHE A 72 -2.63 9.06 -7.45
N ILE A 73 -2.56 8.89 -8.77
CA ILE A 73 -3.31 9.72 -9.72
C ILE A 73 -3.98 8.80 -10.73
N ASP A 74 -5.29 9.00 -10.94
CA ASP A 74 -6.08 8.32 -11.98
C ASP A 74 -5.90 6.79 -11.93
N ILE A 75 -6.21 6.21 -10.77
CA ILE A 75 -6.15 4.76 -10.56
C ILE A 75 -7.57 4.24 -10.45
N ASP A 76 -8.00 3.49 -11.46
CA ASP A 76 -9.31 2.82 -11.45
C ASP A 76 -9.12 1.31 -11.32
N VAL A 77 -9.09 0.79 -10.10
CA VAL A 77 -8.83 -0.63 -9.85
C VAL A 77 -10.04 -1.46 -10.28
N MET A 78 -9.87 -2.18 -11.39
CA MET A 78 -10.90 -3.06 -11.92
C MET A 78 -10.98 -4.37 -11.10
N GLY A 79 -12.20 -4.77 -10.74
CA GLY A 79 -12.51 -6.03 -10.05
C GLY A 79 -12.47 -5.99 -8.52
N GLU A 80 -12.67 -7.16 -7.90
CA GLU A 80 -12.93 -7.31 -6.45
C GLU A 80 -11.66 -7.19 -5.58
N TYR A 81 -10.79 -6.21 -5.84
CA TYR A 81 -9.55 -6.04 -5.07
C TYR A 81 -9.27 -4.58 -4.69
N PRO A 82 -8.77 -4.34 -3.46
CA PRO A 82 -8.37 -3.01 -3.05
C PRO A 82 -7.03 -2.61 -3.68
N LEU A 83 -6.70 -1.33 -3.61
CA LEU A 83 -5.37 -0.82 -3.93
C LEU A 83 -4.32 -1.37 -2.96
N ILE A 84 -4.63 -1.37 -1.66
CA ILE A 84 -3.78 -1.91 -0.59
C ILE A 84 -4.58 -2.90 0.27
N ASP A 85 -4.06 -4.11 0.47
CA ASP A 85 -4.58 -5.09 1.45
C ASP A 85 -3.58 -5.24 2.61
N ALA A 86 -3.78 -4.42 3.63
CA ALA A 86 -2.92 -4.31 4.81
C ALA A 86 -3.54 -5.08 5.99
N LYS A 87 -3.24 -6.38 6.09
CA LYS A 87 -3.68 -7.22 7.21
C LYS A 87 -2.59 -7.35 8.25
N GLY A 88 -2.79 -6.66 9.36
CA GLY A 88 -2.00 -6.82 10.56
C GLY A 88 -0.56 -6.31 10.45
N ILE A 89 -0.36 -5.16 9.80
CA ILE A 89 0.93 -4.51 9.58
C ILE A 89 0.95 -3.13 10.23
N LYS A 90 2.12 -2.50 10.31
CA LYS A 90 2.20 -1.04 10.52
C LYS A 90 2.02 -0.34 9.16
N LEU A 91 1.16 0.67 9.11
CA LEU A 91 0.84 1.43 7.89
C LEU A 91 0.97 2.92 8.16
N GLU A 92 1.81 3.61 7.40
CA GLU A 92 2.03 5.05 7.55
C GLU A 92 1.88 5.75 6.19
N PHE A 93 0.95 6.71 6.12
CA PHE A 93 0.84 7.68 5.02
C PHE A 93 1.12 9.08 5.54
N GLU A 94 2.07 9.77 4.90
CA GLU A 94 2.42 11.14 5.26
C GLU A 94 2.50 11.99 3.99
N ASN A 95 1.88 13.17 4.00
CA ASN A 95 1.92 14.13 2.88
C ASN A 95 1.65 13.47 1.51
N THR A 96 0.68 12.54 1.47
CA THR A 96 0.41 11.73 0.27
C THR A 96 -0.95 12.08 -0.31
N ASN A 97 -1.03 12.20 -1.64
CA ASN A 97 -2.25 12.57 -2.34
C ASN A 97 -2.82 11.40 -3.14
N PHE A 98 -4.11 11.13 -2.96
CA PHE A 98 -4.89 10.20 -3.77
C PHE A 98 -5.92 11.01 -4.56
N ILE A 99 -5.73 11.06 -5.88
CA ILE A 99 -6.48 11.90 -6.81
C ILE A 99 -7.13 11.00 -7.85
N ASN A 100 -8.46 10.98 -7.89
CA ASN A 100 -9.24 10.10 -8.79
C ASN A 100 -8.87 8.62 -8.66
N CYS A 101 -8.75 8.15 -7.41
CA CYS A 101 -8.51 6.74 -7.14
C CYS A 101 -9.84 6.05 -6.81
N HIS A 102 -10.19 5.03 -7.58
CA HIS A 102 -11.41 4.24 -7.46
C HIS A 102 -11.08 2.74 -7.46
N SER A 103 -12.01 1.94 -6.93
CA SER A 103 -11.90 0.48 -6.92
C SER A 103 -13.28 -0.14 -6.90
N ASP A 104 -13.52 -1.10 -7.80
CA ASP A 104 -14.76 -1.90 -7.85
C ASP A 104 -14.96 -2.76 -6.60
N TYR A 105 -13.92 -2.93 -5.78
CA TYR A 105 -14.01 -3.59 -4.48
C TYR A 105 -14.87 -2.83 -3.46
N GLY A 106 -15.16 -1.55 -3.73
CA GLY A 106 -15.94 -0.65 -2.89
C GLY A 106 -15.10 0.23 -1.95
N TYR A 107 -13.79 -0.03 -1.83
CA TYR A 107 -12.86 0.80 -1.07
C TYR A 107 -11.40 0.59 -1.52
N LEU A 108 -10.57 1.63 -1.37
CA LEU A 108 -9.16 1.59 -1.79
C LEU A 108 -8.26 0.79 -0.82
N PHE A 109 -8.59 0.77 0.46
CA PHE A 109 -7.73 0.18 1.50
C PHE A 109 -8.50 -0.86 2.31
N SER A 110 -8.09 -2.12 2.19
CA SER A 110 -8.51 -3.21 3.09
C SER A 110 -7.55 -3.27 4.26
N ILE A 111 -7.96 -2.73 5.40
CA ILE A 111 -7.15 -2.74 6.61
C ILE A 111 -7.81 -3.67 7.62
N GLY A 112 -7.10 -4.74 8.00
CA GLY A 112 -7.62 -5.77 8.89
C GLY A 112 -6.73 -6.00 10.11
N ASN A 113 -7.35 -6.26 11.27
CA ASN A 113 -6.62 -6.60 12.48
C ASN A 113 -6.09 -8.04 12.42
N ASN A 114 -4.95 -8.28 13.07
CA ASN A 114 -4.46 -9.61 13.39
C ASN A 114 -3.77 -9.56 14.76
N ILE A 115 -4.13 -10.50 15.63
CA ILE A 115 -4.13 -10.47 17.11
C ILE A 115 -2.75 -10.22 17.78
N ARG A 116 -1.65 -10.06 17.04
CA ARG A 116 -0.32 -10.43 17.57
C ARG A 116 0.73 -9.34 17.84
N ILE A 117 0.61 -8.06 17.43
CA ILE A 117 1.70 -7.05 17.56
C ILE A 117 1.14 -5.61 17.55
N ASP A 118 1.89 -4.62 18.08
CA ASP A 118 1.69 -3.16 17.96
C ASP A 118 1.51 -2.75 16.50
N LYS A 119 0.25 -2.65 16.10
CA LYS A 119 -0.17 -2.33 14.73
C LYS A 119 -0.84 -0.98 14.76
N GLU A 120 -0.31 -0.08 13.95
CA GLU A 120 -0.74 1.29 13.89
C GLU A 120 -1.03 1.66 12.44
N VAL A 121 -2.09 2.43 12.25
CA VAL A 121 -2.40 3.11 11.00
C VAL A 121 -2.27 4.59 11.27
N ILE A 122 -1.22 5.20 10.71
CA ILE A 122 -1.00 6.65 10.79
C ILE A 122 -1.28 7.23 9.40
N ILE A 123 -2.20 8.19 9.33
CA ILE A 123 -2.43 8.99 8.13
C ILE A 123 -2.35 10.45 8.53
N SER A 124 -1.34 11.15 8.04
CA SER A 124 -1.09 12.56 8.36
C SER A 124 -0.89 13.39 7.09
N ASN A 125 -1.40 14.63 7.11
CA ASN A 125 -1.23 15.62 6.03
C ASN A 125 -1.54 15.09 4.62
N SER A 126 -2.40 14.08 4.51
CA SER A 126 -2.70 13.39 3.25
C SER A 126 -4.06 13.82 2.72
N LYS A 127 -4.21 13.88 1.39
CA LYS A 127 -5.44 14.32 0.73
C LYS A 127 -6.04 13.18 -0.09
N PHE A 128 -7.36 13.02 0.02
CA PHE A 128 -8.15 12.10 -0.78
C PHE A 128 -9.20 12.92 -1.53
N SER A 129 -9.19 12.88 -2.86
CA SER A 129 -10.11 13.66 -3.68
C SER A 129 -10.46 12.93 -4.98
N SER A 130 -11.71 13.06 -5.40
CA SER A 130 -12.17 12.67 -6.74
C SER A 130 -12.79 13.89 -7.43
N ILE A 131 -12.63 13.97 -8.75
CA ILE A 131 -13.18 15.03 -9.61
C ILE A 131 -14.53 14.59 -10.22
N TYR A 132 -14.99 13.36 -9.96
CA TYR A 132 -16.28 12.85 -10.45
C TYR A 132 -17.38 12.91 -9.37
N ILE A 133 -18.48 13.59 -9.71
CA ILE A 133 -19.79 13.60 -9.03
C ILE A 133 -20.75 12.76 -9.87
#